data_AF-A0A9W8XMJ5-F1
#
_entry.id   AF-A0A9W8XMJ5-F1
#
_cell.length_a   1.000
_cell.length_b   1.000
_cell.length_c   1.000
_cell.angle_alpha   90.00
_cell.angle_beta   90.00
_cell.angle_gamma   90.00
#
_symmetry.space_group_name_H-M   'P 1'
#
loop_
_entity.id
_entity.type
_entity.pdbx_description
1 polymer ?
#
loop_
_entity_poly.entity_id
_entity_poly.type
_entity_poly.pdbx_seq_one_letter_code
_entity_poly.pdbx_strand_id
1 'polypeptide(L)'
;MWLTTPQEQIAGEDEDQFETAIRTTTRKKIDKEAEERPENILRHQLAFMIQKKGLPAELETVVQDLWTLRILQLANKIRDETQESGSSQVFSTQESETEADEDPLILQSRRKKLQENPTLIDCLALCYLGTLTLRLPVTPGDVYTWTTEEDMPYLNAIRLIPPAMRNRLPATYHSAFSPYSLLNLRRFYTAYTNMLAGLELKYSIAWPSLNVPVVLFRYLKDLALPLELYDATMRLGEKLGYDFALYIAPRQKFNITSLPEARLISCLVICVKLIFPFDDSKRHPRSAAEPAATAMDWPAWSGLIKEARAAERGGRHRYTTEELTKVQEKDVFSMSGAELDQYLDFYLANFVDETHIQTKTSDDAFQAAMYNLFPVAADPDTQPQAISADQRHEKKLELVRAVHNTIKEVNAVADDEDVNVLRPGARYPEYTNEHNLPPHAARFYEEAARISGLTMDMLVRCVRHIERKIAREQGRRKRPEPQGVNEERVEGVEAERMDADND
;
A
#
# COMPACT_ATOMS: atom_id res chain seq x y z
N MET A 1 87.57 -36.26 -23.12
CA MET A 1 87.14 -34.88 -22.81
C MET A 1 85.61 -34.93 -22.75
N TRP A 2 85.08 -35.07 -21.53
CA TRP A 2 83.71 -34.82 -21.02
C TRP A 2 82.50 -35.44 -21.79
N LEU A 3 81.95 -36.59 -21.34
CA LEU A 3 80.90 -36.83 -20.29
C LEU A 3 79.47 -36.52 -20.82
N THR A 4 78.67 -37.52 -21.23
CA THR A 4 77.69 -38.40 -20.49
C THR A 4 76.39 -37.74 -20.02
N THR A 5 75.29 -38.33 -20.49
CA THR A 5 73.88 -38.31 -20.05
C THR A 5 73.67 -39.11 -18.72
N PRO A 6 72.43 -39.43 -18.25
CA PRO A 6 71.34 -38.61 -17.69
C PRO A 6 70.83 -39.18 -16.32
N GLN A 7 69.64 -38.73 -15.86
CA GLN A 7 68.68 -39.37 -14.92
C GLN A 7 68.79 -39.24 -13.38
N GLU A 8 67.61 -38.91 -12.82
CA GLU A 8 66.94 -39.41 -11.60
C GLU A 8 67.25 -38.89 -10.18
N GLN A 9 66.21 -38.24 -9.63
CA GLN A 9 65.64 -38.25 -8.27
C GLN A 9 66.48 -38.76 -7.10
N ILE A 10 66.51 -37.98 -6.00
CA ILE A 10 66.23 -38.42 -4.61
C ILE A 10 65.76 -37.19 -3.80
N ALA A 11 64.80 -37.46 -2.92
CA ALA A 11 64.02 -36.58 -2.06
C ALA A 11 64.78 -35.86 -0.93
N GLY A 12 64.15 -34.82 -0.38
CA GLY A 12 64.55 -34.16 0.88
C GLY A 12 63.63 -32.99 1.27
N GLU A 13 62.52 -33.32 1.93
CA GLU A 13 61.85 -32.63 3.06
C GLU A 13 61.40 -31.15 2.95
N ASP A 14 60.07 -31.00 2.84
CA ASP A 14 59.15 -30.19 3.65
C ASP A 14 59.61 -28.84 4.24
N GLU A 15 59.10 -27.75 3.65
CA GLU A 15 58.51 -26.65 4.44
C GLU A 15 57.22 -26.15 3.75
N ASP A 16 56.10 -26.59 4.32
CA ASP A 16 54.76 -26.04 4.06
C ASP A 16 54.70 -24.56 4.46
N GLN A 17 54.74 -23.68 3.47
CA GLN A 17 54.31 -22.28 3.60
C GLN A 17 53.22 -21.97 2.57
N PHE A 18 52.06 -22.60 2.74
CA PHE A 18 50.82 -22.07 2.18
C PHE A 18 50.41 -20.82 3.00
N GLU A 19 50.93 -19.66 2.60
CA GLU A 19 50.35 -18.38 3.01
C GLU A 19 48.89 -18.32 2.52
N THR A 20 47.97 -18.52 3.46
CA THR A 20 46.54 -18.28 3.29
C THR A 20 46.32 -16.78 3.14
N ALA A 21 46.47 -16.28 1.92
CA ALA A 21 46.14 -14.92 1.54
C ALA A 21 44.63 -14.66 1.76
N ILE A 22 44.32 -14.12 2.94
CA ILE A 22 43.35 -13.05 3.23
C ILE A 22 42.14 -13.02 2.28
N ARG A 23 41.12 -13.83 2.60
CA ARG A 23 39.75 -13.74 2.02
C ARG A 23 38.80 -12.84 2.82
N THR A 24 39.30 -12.04 3.76
CA THR A 24 38.44 -11.26 4.67
C THR A 24 38.08 -9.86 4.15
N THR A 25 38.79 -9.33 3.15
CA THR A 25 38.56 -7.97 2.62
C THR A 25 37.46 -7.91 1.56
N THR A 26 37.04 -9.03 0.97
CA THR A 26 35.98 -9.06 -0.04
C THR A 26 34.58 -9.11 0.56
N ARG A 27 34.31 -9.98 1.55
CA ARG A 27 32.97 -10.07 2.16
C ARG A 27 32.52 -8.77 2.84
N LYS A 28 33.35 -8.22 3.74
CA LYS A 28 32.99 -6.99 4.49
C LYS A 28 32.76 -5.78 3.59
N LYS A 29 33.46 -5.71 2.44
CA LYS A 29 33.25 -4.67 1.42
C LYS A 29 32.01 -4.94 0.57
N ILE A 30 31.75 -6.19 0.20
CA ILE A 30 30.55 -6.62 -0.53
C ILE A 30 29.28 -6.37 0.30
N ASP A 31 29.34 -6.60 1.62
CA ASP A 31 28.21 -6.43 2.54
C ASP A 31 27.91 -4.94 2.76
N LYS A 32 28.94 -4.12 2.98
CA LYS A 32 28.79 -2.66 3.05
C LYS A 32 28.25 -2.07 1.74
N GLU A 33 28.79 -2.52 0.61
CA GLU A 33 28.28 -2.14 -0.73
C GLU A 33 26.89 -2.71 -1.00
N ALA A 34 26.40 -3.73 -0.27
CA ALA A 34 25.05 -4.28 -0.40
C ALA A 34 24.02 -3.48 0.38
N GLU A 35 24.39 -2.94 1.54
CA GLU A 35 23.57 -2.03 2.36
C GLU A 35 23.36 -0.67 1.64
N GLU A 36 24.37 -0.16 0.95
CA GLU A 36 24.31 1.12 0.20
C GLU A 36 23.35 1.07 -1.01
N ARG A 37 22.94 -0.11 -1.49
CA ARG A 37 22.13 -0.27 -2.73
C ARG A 37 20.67 0.17 -2.57
N PRO A 38 19.88 -0.42 -1.67
CA PRO A 38 18.50 0.02 -1.44
C PRO A 38 18.42 1.43 -0.84
N GLU A 39 19.46 1.86 -0.11
CA GLU A 39 19.57 3.23 0.39
C GLU A 39 19.62 4.25 -0.75
N ASN A 40 20.37 3.98 -1.82
CA ASN A 40 20.42 4.85 -2.98
C ASN A 40 19.04 5.02 -3.64
N ILE A 41 18.28 3.93 -3.79
CA ILE A 41 16.93 3.99 -4.37
C ILE A 41 15.98 4.75 -3.45
N LEU A 42 16.03 4.47 -2.14
CA LEU A 42 15.25 5.16 -1.13
C LEU A 42 15.50 6.68 -1.15
N ARG A 43 16.75 7.12 -1.31
CA ARG A 43 17.09 8.55 -1.45
C ARG A 43 16.47 9.19 -2.69
N HIS A 44 16.44 8.49 -3.83
CA HIS A 44 15.77 9.02 -5.03
C HIS A 44 14.24 9.08 -4.85
N GLN A 45 13.65 8.10 -4.18
CA GLN A 45 12.22 8.10 -3.83
C GLN A 45 11.87 9.28 -2.90
N LEU A 46 12.71 9.56 -1.90
CA LEU A 46 12.55 10.71 -1.00
C LEU A 46 12.76 12.04 -1.73
N ALA A 47 13.78 12.14 -2.59
CA ALA A 47 14.02 13.32 -3.40
C ALA A 47 12.81 13.63 -4.31
N PHE A 48 12.19 12.61 -4.91
CA PHE A 48 10.94 12.76 -5.65
C PHE A 48 9.82 13.34 -4.78
N MET A 49 9.62 12.78 -3.59
CA MET A 49 8.59 13.21 -2.64
C MET A 49 8.80 14.66 -2.16
N ILE A 50 10.04 15.08 -1.92
CA ILE A 50 10.34 16.43 -1.45
C ILE A 50 10.32 17.43 -2.59
N GLN A 51 11.06 17.17 -3.67
CA GLN A 51 11.27 18.14 -4.76
C GLN A 51 10.06 18.24 -5.70
N LYS A 52 9.49 17.11 -6.12
CA LYS A 52 8.36 17.10 -7.08
C LYS A 52 7.00 17.19 -6.39
N LYS A 53 6.84 16.66 -5.17
CA LYS A 53 5.57 16.70 -4.42
C LYS A 53 5.48 17.80 -3.36
N GLY A 54 6.58 18.48 -3.04
CA GLY A 54 6.58 19.56 -2.08
C GLY A 54 6.34 19.09 -0.64
N LEU A 55 6.70 17.84 -0.32
CA LEU A 55 6.62 17.34 1.05
C LEU A 55 7.74 17.93 1.92
N PRO A 56 7.53 18.03 3.25
CA PRO A 56 8.49 18.60 4.18
C PRO A 56 9.86 17.91 4.13
N ALA A 57 10.93 18.68 4.32
CA ALA A 57 12.30 18.16 4.35
C ALA A 57 12.55 17.24 5.56
N GLU A 58 11.80 17.43 6.65
CA GLU A 58 11.80 16.57 7.84
C GLU A 58 11.43 15.11 7.51
N LEU A 59 10.78 14.86 6.38
CA LEU A 59 10.49 13.50 5.94
C LEU A 59 11.78 12.71 5.67
N GLU A 60 12.79 13.36 5.10
CA GLU A 60 14.06 12.71 4.81
C GLU A 60 14.74 12.24 6.09
N THR A 61 14.80 13.10 7.12
CA THR A 61 15.43 12.76 8.40
C THR A 61 14.70 11.62 9.09
N VAL A 62 13.37 11.66 9.14
CA VAL A 62 12.57 10.61 9.79
C VAL A 62 12.73 9.27 9.08
N VAL A 63 12.69 9.24 7.74
CA VAL A 63 12.83 7.99 6.99
C VAL A 63 14.27 7.45 7.08
N GLN A 64 15.28 8.31 7.09
CA GLN A 64 16.67 7.91 7.35
C GLN A 64 16.82 7.29 8.74
N ASP A 65 16.25 7.89 9.79
CA ASP A 65 16.27 7.32 11.13
C ASP A 65 15.60 5.93 11.17
N LEU A 66 14.42 5.79 10.56
CA LEU A 66 13.74 4.48 10.46
C LEU A 66 14.55 3.45 9.66
N TRP A 67 15.26 3.89 8.63
CA TRP A 67 16.17 3.05 7.84
C TRP A 67 17.37 2.59 8.66
N THR A 68 18.00 3.47 9.43
CA THR A 68 19.13 3.10 10.31
C THR A 68 18.71 2.07 11.36
N LEU A 69 17.52 2.22 11.94
CA LEU A 69 16.95 1.25 12.87
C LEU A 69 16.73 -0.11 12.20
N ARG A 70 16.32 -0.13 10.92
CA ARG A 70 16.19 -1.37 10.16
C ARG A 70 17.55 -2.02 9.89
N ILE A 71 18.54 -1.25 9.41
CA ILE A 71 19.89 -1.77 9.15
C ILE A 71 20.52 -2.32 10.43
N LEU A 72 20.36 -1.65 11.57
CA LEU A 72 20.91 -2.12 12.84
C LEU A 72 20.43 -3.54 13.17
N GLN A 73 19.19 -3.89 12.81
CA GLN A 73 18.66 -5.23 13.03
C GLN A 73 19.22 -6.26 12.05
N LEU A 74 19.49 -5.86 10.81
CA LEU A 74 20.15 -6.70 9.82
C LEU A 74 21.61 -6.96 10.23
N ALA A 75 22.33 -5.92 10.65
CA ALA A 75 23.71 -6.00 11.10
C ALA A 75 23.88 -6.93 12.31
N ASN A 76 22.95 -6.88 13.27
CA ASN A 76 22.95 -7.81 14.41
C ASN A 76 22.83 -9.27 13.96
N LYS A 77 21.96 -9.58 12.99
CA LYS A 77 21.85 -10.94 12.43
C LYS A 77 23.13 -11.37 11.71
N ILE A 78 23.71 -10.51 10.87
CA ILE A 78 24.95 -10.84 10.15
C ILE A 78 26.08 -11.14 11.15
N ARG A 79 26.14 -10.39 12.27
CA ARG A 79 27.09 -10.65 13.36
C ARG A 79 26.84 -12.01 14.02
N ASP A 80 25.59 -12.35 14.30
CA ASP A 80 25.20 -13.63 14.90
C ASP A 80 25.51 -14.82 13.95
N GLU A 81 25.20 -14.71 12.66
CA GLU A 81 25.52 -15.71 11.63
C GLU A 81 27.04 -15.91 11.47
N THR A 82 27.83 -14.85 11.63
CA THR A 82 29.30 -14.92 11.56
C THR A 82 29.88 -15.62 12.79
N GLN A 83 29.22 -15.53 13.95
CA GLN A 83 29.64 -16.26 15.17
C GLN A 83 29.21 -17.74 15.14
N GLU A 84 28.05 -18.06 14.58
CA GLU A 84 27.57 -19.44 14.43
C GLU A 84 28.24 -20.21 13.29
N SER A 85 28.89 -19.52 12.34
CA SER A 85 29.68 -20.15 11.26
C SER A 85 30.91 -20.95 11.77
N GLY A 86 31.20 -20.93 13.08
CA GLY A 86 32.17 -21.81 13.74
C GLY A 86 31.60 -23.17 14.17
N SER A 87 30.29 -23.39 14.10
CA SER A 87 29.66 -24.66 14.47
C SER A 87 28.66 -25.13 13.42
N SER A 88 29.07 -26.10 12.61
CA SER A 88 28.20 -27.07 11.92
C SER A 88 27.07 -26.51 11.04
N GLN A 89 27.29 -26.54 9.72
CA GLN A 89 26.20 -26.56 8.74
C GLN A 89 25.27 -27.75 9.02
N VAL A 90 24.10 -27.49 9.60
CA VAL A 90 22.97 -28.43 9.59
C VAL A 90 21.94 -27.94 8.58
N PHE A 91 21.81 -28.74 7.53
CA PHE A 91 20.85 -28.64 6.45
C PHE A 91 19.42 -28.68 7.04
N SER A 92 18.71 -27.55 7.02
CA SER A 92 17.31 -27.49 7.49
C SER A 92 16.39 -27.96 6.35
N THR A 93 16.02 -29.23 6.41
CA THR A 93 15.03 -29.88 5.54
C THR A 93 13.63 -29.30 5.77
N GLN A 94 12.87 -29.21 4.68
CA GLN A 94 11.44 -28.86 4.59
C GLN A 94 10.59 -29.29 5.78
N GLU A 95 9.80 -28.36 6.33
CA GLU A 95 8.70 -28.67 7.25
C GLU A 95 7.36 -28.75 6.50
N SER A 96 6.69 -29.86 6.77
CA SER A 96 5.38 -30.27 6.28
C SER A 96 4.25 -29.42 6.87
N GLU A 97 3.22 -29.22 6.06
CA GLU A 97 1.96 -28.57 6.45
C GLU A 97 1.16 -29.46 7.42
N THR A 98 1.02 -29.02 8.67
CA THR A 98 -0.09 -29.46 9.55
C THR A 98 -0.72 -28.24 10.19
N GLU A 99 -1.99 -28.01 9.88
CA GLU A 99 -2.82 -26.97 10.45
C GLU A 99 -3.22 -27.30 11.91
N ALA A 100 -3.46 -26.23 12.67
CA ALA A 100 -4.07 -26.15 14.00
C ALA A 100 -3.12 -26.27 15.22
N ASP A 101 -2.56 -25.13 15.63
CA ASP A 101 -2.75 -24.52 16.96
C ASP A 101 -2.07 -23.14 17.02
N GLU A 102 -2.48 -22.23 17.91
CA GLU A 102 -2.11 -20.80 17.88
C GLU A 102 -0.61 -20.50 17.72
N ASP A 103 -0.23 -19.90 16.58
CA ASP A 103 1.15 -19.85 16.08
C ASP A 103 2.11 -18.90 16.83
N PRO A 104 3.14 -19.39 17.56
CA PRO A 104 4.35 -18.62 17.89
C PRO A 104 5.18 -18.23 16.64
N LEU A 105 4.88 -18.82 15.48
CA LEU A 105 5.59 -18.64 14.22
C LEU A 105 5.41 -17.24 13.61
N ILE A 106 4.27 -16.57 13.83
CA ILE A 106 3.99 -15.24 13.24
C ILE A 106 4.89 -14.16 13.86
N LEU A 107 5.07 -14.21 15.19
CA LEU A 107 5.95 -13.32 15.93
C LEU A 107 7.41 -13.50 15.50
N GLN A 108 7.84 -14.75 15.36
CA GLN A 108 9.18 -15.07 14.86
C GLN A 108 9.35 -14.65 13.40
N SER A 109 8.36 -14.87 12.54
CA SER A 109 8.35 -14.42 11.14
C SER A 109 8.49 -12.91 11.03
N ARG A 110 7.79 -12.12 11.85
CA ARG A 110 7.94 -10.65 11.87
C ARG A 110 9.32 -10.20 12.32
N ARG A 111 9.86 -10.80 13.38
CA ARG A 111 11.23 -10.50 13.83
C ARG A 111 12.27 -10.88 12.77
N LYS A 112 12.10 -12.05 12.14
CA LYS A 112 12.93 -12.53 11.03
C LYS A 112 12.84 -11.61 9.81
N LYS A 113 11.65 -11.08 9.50
CA LYS A 113 11.43 -10.21 8.34
C LYS A 113 12.16 -8.86 8.43
N LEU A 114 12.33 -8.30 9.63
CA LEU A 114 13.18 -7.12 9.78
C LEU A 114 14.68 -7.45 9.69
N GLN A 115 15.04 -8.73 9.75
CA GLN A 115 16.40 -9.24 9.54
C GLN A 115 16.58 -9.84 8.13
N GLU A 116 15.58 -9.70 7.25
CA GLU A 116 15.70 -10.03 5.83
C GLU A 116 16.20 -8.82 5.05
N ASN A 117 16.84 -9.08 3.91
CA ASN A 117 17.33 -8.03 3.04
C ASN A 117 16.16 -7.15 2.58
N PRO A 118 16.27 -5.82 2.71
CA PRO A 118 15.18 -4.90 2.38
C PRO A 118 14.85 -4.95 0.89
N THR A 119 13.56 -5.05 0.60
CA THR A 119 13.02 -5.05 -0.77
C THR A 119 12.63 -3.63 -1.22
N LEU A 120 12.34 -3.44 -2.51
CA LEU A 120 11.79 -2.18 -3.00
C LEU A 120 10.46 -1.81 -2.33
N ILE A 121 9.61 -2.81 -2.08
CA ILE A 121 8.32 -2.61 -1.39
C ILE A 121 8.56 -2.14 0.04
N ASP A 122 9.61 -2.63 0.70
CA ASP A 122 10.00 -2.16 2.03
C ASP A 122 10.45 -0.69 2.03
N CYS A 123 11.13 -0.24 0.98
CA CYS A 123 11.53 1.17 0.82
C CYS A 123 10.29 2.07 0.71
N LEU A 124 9.31 1.68 -0.11
CA LEU A 124 8.03 2.39 -0.21
C LEU A 124 7.23 2.37 1.11
N ALA A 125 7.24 1.22 1.80
CA ALA A 125 6.58 1.10 3.10
C ALA A 125 7.23 2.00 4.16
N LEU A 126 8.55 2.16 4.12
CA LEU A 126 9.31 3.12 4.94
C LEU A 126 8.93 4.56 4.64
N CYS A 127 8.87 4.94 3.36
CA CYS A 127 8.40 6.27 2.97
C CYS A 127 7.00 6.53 3.53
N TYR A 128 6.09 5.55 3.44
CA TYR A 128 4.74 5.68 3.99
C TYR A 128 4.75 5.80 5.53
N LEU A 129 5.56 5.01 6.24
CA LEU A 129 5.73 5.14 7.70
C LEU A 129 6.27 6.53 8.09
N GLY A 130 7.19 7.09 7.30
CA GLY A 130 7.67 8.46 7.45
C GLY A 130 6.54 9.50 7.28
N THR A 131 5.68 9.32 6.28
CA THR A 131 4.52 10.21 6.11
C THR A 131 3.51 10.08 7.26
N LEU A 132 3.32 8.86 7.78
CA LEU A 132 2.42 8.61 8.90
C LEU A 132 2.93 9.25 10.19
N THR A 133 4.22 9.13 10.48
CA THR A 133 4.85 9.72 11.69
C THR A 133 4.76 11.23 11.69
N LEU A 134 4.93 11.87 10.53
CA LEU A 134 4.72 13.31 10.35
C LEU A 134 3.23 13.71 10.20
N ARG A 135 2.30 12.74 10.25
CA ARG A 135 0.85 12.92 10.10
C ARG A 135 0.46 13.67 8.82
N LEU A 136 1.19 13.42 7.74
CA LEU A 136 0.94 14.02 6.43
C LEU A 136 -0.31 13.39 5.78
N PRO A 137 -1.06 14.14 4.96
CA PRO A 137 -2.27 13.65 4.32
C PRO A 137 -1.97 12.86 3.03
N VAL A 138 -1.03 11.92 3.10
CA VAL A 138 -0.65 11.00 2.02
C VAL A 138 -1.32 9.67 2.25
N THR A 139 -1.91 9.08 1.21
CA THR A 139 -2.52 7.75 1.29
C THR A 139 -1.68 6.72 0.53
N PRO A 140 -1.83 5.42 0.81
CA PRO A 140 -1.20 4.37 0.00
C PRO A 140 -1.59 4.43 -1.48
N GLY A 141 -2.75 5.03 -1.79
CA GLY A 141 -3.20 5.27 -3.16
C GLY A 141 -2.32 6.28 -3.89
N ASP A 142 -1.76 7.25 -3.17
CA ASP A 142 -0.76 8.15 -3.73
C ASP A 142 0.52 7.42 -4.06
N VAL A 143 1.06 6.62 -3.13
CA VAL A 143 2.29 5.86 -3.36
C VAL A 143 2.13 4.96 -4.57
N TYR A 144 0.97 4.31 -4.70
CA TYR A 144 0.62 3.55 -5.90
C TYR A 144 0.61 4.43 -7.16
N THR A 145 -0.15 5.52 -7.17
CA THR A 145 -0.22 6.46 -8.32
C THR A 145 1.16 7.00 -8.69
N TRP A 146 1.99 7.34 -7.71
CA TRP A 146 3.34 7.87 -7.91
C TRP A 146 4.26 6.85 -8.57
N THR A 147 4.10 5.56 -8.26
CA THR A 147 4.92 4.50 -8.84
C THR A 147 4.41 3.98 -10.17
N THR A 148 3.14 4.21 -10.49
CA THR A 148 2.54 3.78 -11.76
C THR A 148 2.53 4.91 -12.77
N GLU A 149 1.89 6.02 -12.46
CA GLU A 149 1.62 7.11 -13.42
C GLU A 149 2.70 8.19 -13.41
N GLU A 150 3.47 8.29 -12.34
CA GLU A 150 4.47 9.33 -12.16
C GLU A 150 5.89 8.75 -12.07
N ASP A 151 6.88 9.63 -12.01
CA ASP A 151 8.29 9.23 -12.08
C ASP A 151 8.86 8.70 -10.77
N MET A 152 8.04 8.19 -9.84
CA MET A 152 8.59 7.64 -8.60
C MET A 152 9.29 6.32 -8.90
N PRO A 153 10.57 6.16 -8.54
CA PRO A 153 11.32 4.97 -8.95
C PRO A 153 10.79 3.68 -8.31
N TYR A 154 10.29 2.76 -9.14
CA TYR A 154 9.89 1.41 -8.72
C TYR A 154 10.14 0.34 -9.78
N LEU A 155 9.49 0.40 -10.95
CA LEU A 155 9.55 -0.66 -11.98
C LEU A 155 10.95 -0.91 -12.54
N ASN A 156 11.74 0.15 -12.76
CA ASN A 156 13.11 0.06 -13.27
C ASN A 156 14.09 0.84 -12.38
N ALA A 157 13.94 0.68 -11.06
CA ALA A 157 14.77 1.35 -10.08
C ALA A 157 16.28 0.99 -10.21
N ILE A 158 16.59 -0.14 -10.84
CA ILE A 158 17.97 -0.56 -11.14
C ILE A 158 18.77 0.47 -11.95
N ARG A 159 18.13 1.30 -12.77
CA ARG A 159 18.79 2.33 -13.60
C ARG A 159 19.42 3.45 -12.75
N LEU A 160 18.89 3.66 -11.55
CA LEU A 160 19.40 4.67 -10.61
C LEU A 160 20.64 4.18 -9.84
N ILE A 161 20.95 2.88 -9.92
CA ILE A 161 22.15 2.33 -9.32
C ILE A 161 23.34 2.61 -10.23
N PRO A 162 24.47 3.16 -9.71
CA PRO A 162 25.66 3.38 -10.52
C PRO A 162 26.14 2.11 -11.23
N PRO A 163 26.63 2.20 -12.49
CA PRO A 163 26.96 1.03 -13.31
C PRO A 163 28.04 0.15 -12.68
N ALA A 164 29.00 0.75 -11.96
CA ALA A 164 30.04 0.02 -11.25
C ALA A 164 29.49 -0.91 -10.15
N MET A 165 28.38 -0.52 -9.50
CA MET A 165 27.69 -1.34 -8.51
C MET A 165 26.75 -2.33 -9.18
N ARG A 166 26.01 -1.88 -10.21
CA ARG A 166 25.09 -2.71 -10.99
C ARG A 166 25.75 -3.93 -11.61
N ASN A 167 26.93 -3.77 -12.23
CA ASN A 167 27.62 -4.87 -12.91
C ASN A 167 28.18 -5.94 -11.94
N ARG A 168 28.32 -5.61 -10.66
CA ARG A 168 28.77 -6.54 -9.61
C ARG A 168 27.61 -7.23 -8.90
N LEU A 169 26.38 -6.89 -9.28
CA LEU A 169 25.19 -7.35 -8.60
C LEU A 169 24.81 -8.77 -9.09
N PRO A 170 24.52 -9.71 -8.18
CA PRO A 170 24.00 -11.01 -8.59
C PRO A 170 22.65 -10.89 -9.30
N ALA A 171 22.39 -11.77 -10.27
CA ALA A 171 21.17 -11.76 -11.09
C ALA A 171 19.86 -11.72 -10.27
N THR A 172 19.84 -12.37 -9.10
CA THR A 172 18.69 -12.35 -8.18
C THR A 172 18.31 -10.94 -7.71
N TYR A 173 19.30 -10.07 -7.52
CA TYR A 173 19.04 -8.68 -7.12
C TYR A 173 18.72 -7.80 -8.33
N HIS A 174 19.17 -8.15 -9.53
CA HIS A 174 18.73 -7.47 -10.74
C HIS A 174 17.20 -7.58 -10.91
N SER A 175 16.65 -8.78 -10.74
CA SER A 175 15.19 -8.97 -10.80
C SER A 175 14.46 -8.36 -9.60
N ALA A 176 15.10 -8.26 -8.43
CA ALA A 176 14.51 -7.60 -7.26
C ALA A 176 14.41 -6.07 -7.40
N PHE A 177 15.36 -5.43 -8.08
CA PHE A 177 15.38 -3.97 -8.33
C PHE A 177 14.72 -3.54 -9.65
N SER A 178 14.28 -4.50 -10.46
CA SER A 178 13.57 -4.27 -11.72
C SER A 178 12.32 -5.16 -11.79
N PRO A 179 11.32 -4.93 -10.91
CA PRO A 179 10.10 -5.72 -10.94
C PRO A 179 9.31 -5.45 -12.22
N TYR A 180 8.98 -6.51 -12.96
CA TYR A 180 8.12 -6.44 -14.14
C TYR A 180 6.63 -6.24 -13.81
N SER A 181 6.27 -6.23 -12.52
CA SER A 181 4.88 -6.08 -12.06
C SER A 181 4.67 -4.81 -11.26
N LEU A 182 3.48 -4.23 -11.43
CA LEU A 182 3.01 -3.08 -10.67
C LEU A 182 3.01 -3.35 -9.16
N LEU A 183 2.99 -2.27 -8.37
CA LEU A 183 2.95 -2.38 -6.92
C LEU A 183 1.72 -3.14 -6.44
N ASN A 184 1.91 -4.34 -5.90
CA ASN A 184 0.82 -5.09 -5.32
C ASN A 184 0.45 -4.51 -3.94
N LEU A 185 -0.69 -3.82 -3.85
CA LEU A 185 -1.17 -3.17 -2.63
C LEU A 185 -1.27 -4.12 -1.43
N ARG A 186 -1.70 -5.38 -1.63
CA ARG A 186 -1.76 -6.36 -0.54
C ARG A 186 -0.36 -6.69 -0.01
N ARG A 187 0.62 -6.87 -0.90
CA ARG A 187 2.02 -7.08 -0.49
C ARG A 187 2.59 -5.85 0.19
N PHE A 188 2.28 -4.66 -0.30
CA PHE A 188 2.65 -3.38 0.30
C PHE A 188 2.13 -3.26 1.73
N TYR A 189 0.83 -3.43 1.96
CA TYR A 189 0.27 -3.39 3.31
C TYR A 189 0.84 -4.49 4.22
N THR A 190 1.13 -5.67 3.67
CA THR A 190 1.78 -6.75 4.44
C THR A 190 3.20 -6.36 4.84
N ALA A 191 3.98 -5.72 3.97
CA ALA A 191 5.32 -5.22 4.30
C ALA A 191 5.23 -4.10 5.35
N TYR A 192 4.38 -3.11 5.12
CA TYR A 192 4.08 -2.00 6.03
C TYR A 192 3.69 -2.47 7.43
N THR A 193 2.70 -3.35 7.55
CA THR A 193 2.21 -3.86 8.84
C THR A 193 3.26 -4.68 9.59
N ASN A 194 4.02 -5.52 8.88
CA ASN A 194 5.09 -6.29 9.52
C ASN A 194 6.24 -5.39 9.99
N MET A 195 6.57 -4.35 9.21
CA MET A 195 7.61 -3.40 9.58
C MET A 195 7.20 -2.56 10.79
N LEU A 196 5.98 -2.03 10.79
CA LEU A 196 5.41 -1.28 11.91
C LEU A 196 5.45 -2.11 13.20
N ALA A 197 4.92 -3.33 13.15
CA ALA A 197 4.88 -4.23 14.31
C ALA A 197 6.27 -4.64 14.78
N GLY A 198 7.23 -4.85 13.87
CA GLY A 198 8.59 -5.23 14.23
C GLY A 198 9.38 -4.09 14.88
N LEU A 199 9.17 -2.86 14.42
CA LEU A 199 9.77 -1.66 15.02
C LEU A 199 9.14 -1.34 16.38
N GLU A 200 7.81 -1.44 16.50
CA GLU A 200 7.09 -1.28 17.77
C GLU A 200 7.57 -2.32 18.81
N LEU A 201 7.69 -3.59 18.42
CA LEU A 201 8.09 -4.65 19.34
C LEU A 201 9.53 -4.51 19.86
N LYS A 202 10.44 -3.94 19.07
CA LYS A 202 11.87 -3.86 19.40
C LYS A 202 12.26 -2.53 20.04
N TYR A 203 11.67 -1.43 19.59
CA TYR A 203 12.03 -0.08 20.01
C TYR A 203 10.92 0.63 20.77
N SER A 204 9.75 0.00 20.96
CA SER A 204 8.59 0.59 21.65
C SER A 204 8.17 1.94 21.06
N ILE A 205 8.31 2.09 19.74
CA ILE A 205 7.89 3.29 19.01
C ILE A 205 6.36 3.37 19.04
N ALA A 206 5.85 4.49 19.55
CA ALA A 206 4.42 4.80 19.49
C ALA A 206 4.10 5.44 18.13
N TRP A 207 3.24 4.79 17.36
CA TRP A 207 2.80 5.29 16.05
C TRP A 207 1.58 6.21 16.21
N PRO A 208 1.56 7.38 15.56
CA PRO A 208 0.41 8.27 15.63
C PRO A 208 -0.79 7.68 14.87
N SER A 209 -1.99 8.11 15.26
CA SER A 209 -3.21 7.83 14.49
C SER A 209 -3.24 8.63 13.18
N LEU A 210 -3.99 8.10 12.21
CA LEU A 210 -4.20 8.75 10.93
C LEU A 210 -4.67 10.20 11.13
N ASN A 211 -4.23 11.11 10.27
CA ASN A 211 -4.72 12.49 10.27
C ASN A 211 -6.13 12.56 9.67
N VAL A 212 -7.12 12.02 10.40
CA VAL A 212 -8.49 11.82 9.93
C VAL A 212 -9.11 13.10 9.36
N PRO A 213 -9.04 14.28 10.02
CA PRO A 213 -9.65 15.50 9.48
C PRO A 213 -9.17 15.85 8.07
N VAL A 214 -7.85 15.84 7.87
CA VAL A 214 -7.25 16.28 6.60
C VAL A 214 -7.44 15.22 5.51
N VAL A 215 -7.29 13.95 5.87
CA VAL A 215 -7.48 12.83 4.92
C VAL A 215 -8.95 12.72 4.50
N LEU A 216 -9.89 12.87 5.43
CA LEU A 216 -11.33 12.84 5.13
C LEU A 216 -11.74 14.03 4.24
N PHE A 217 -11.31 15.24 4.57
CA PHE A 217 -11.55 16.42 3.73
C PHE A 217 -10.98 16.22 2.32
N ARG A 218 -9.80 15.62 2.22
CA ARG A 218 -9.21 15.26 0.95
C ARG A 218 -10.05 14.24 0.17
N TYR A 219 -10.54 13.18 0.79
CA TYR A 219 -11.42 12.21 0.13
C TYR A 219 -12.68 12.87 -0.41
N LEU A 220 -13.30 13.77 0.36
CA LEU A 220 -14.47 14.51 -0.09
C LEU A 220 -14.15 15.37 -1.32
N LYS A 221 -13.03 16.10 -1.28
CA LYS A 221 -12.58 16.93 -2.41
C LYS A 221 -12.26 16.09 -3.65
N ASP A 222 -11.51 15.01 -3.50
CA ASP A 222 -11.07 14.17 -4.62
C ASP A 222 -12.22 13.34 -5.24
N LEU A 223 -13.26 13.02 -4.46
CA LEU A 223 -14.50 12.36 -4.93
C LEU A 223 -15.62 13.35 -5.30
N ALA A 224 -15.39 14.66 -5.18
CA ALA A 224 -16.38 15.72 -5.39
C ALA A 224 -17.69 15.50 -4.59
N LEU A 225 -17.55 15.17 -3.31
CA LEU A 225 -18.64 14.87 -2.40
C LEU A 225 -19.05 16.09 -1.55
N PRO A 226 -20.35 16.20 -1.17
CA PRO A 226 -20.83 17.25 -0.28
C PRO A 226 -20.21 17.24 1.12
N LEU A 227 -20.12 18.41 1.77
CA LEU A 227 -19.42 18.59 3.04
C LEU A 227 -20.15 17.96 4.24
N GLU A 228 -21.46 17.74 4.12
CA GLU A 228 -22.31 17.10 5.13
C GLU A 228 -21.81 15.69 5.49
N LEU A 229 -21.17 15.03 4.54
CA LEU A 229 -20.56 13.71 4.73
C LEU A 229 -19.35 13.76 5.68
N TYR A 230 -18.71 14.91 5.84
CA TYR A 230 -17.59 15.08 6.78
C TYR A 230 -18.04 14.81 8.22
N ASP A 231 -19.04 15.56 8.69
CA ASP A 231 -19.59 15.44 10.03
C ASP A 231 -20.27 14.07 10.22
N ALA A 232 -21.01 13.59 9.22
CA ALA A 232 -21.62 12.26 9.26
C ALA A 232 -20.59 11.13 9.45
N THR A 233 -19.47 11.19 8.74
CA THR A 233 -18.40 10.17 8.82
C THR A 233 -17.67 10.21 10.16
N MET A 234 -17.38 11.41 10.68
CA MET A 234 -16.78 11.58 12.01
C MET A 234 -17.68 11.00 13.11
N ARG A 235 -18.96 11.35 13.10
CA ARG A 235 -19.95 10.82 14.05
C ARG A 235 -20.12 9.30 13.96
N LEU A 236 -20.06 8.73 12.74
CA LEU A 236 -20.11 7.28 12.57
C LEU A 236 -18.87 6.61 13.17
N GLY A 237 -17.69 7.18 12.94
CA GLY A 237 -16.43 6.71 13.53
C GLY A 237 -16.48 6.70 15.06
N GLU A 238 -16.95 7.80 15.66
CA GLU A 238 -17.12 7.93 17.11
C GLU A 238 -18.11 6.89 17.67
N LYS A 239 -19.27 6.72 17.02
CA LYS A 239 -20.27 5.72 17.44
C LYS A 239 -19.77 4.28 17.35
N LEU A 240 -18.82 4.01 16.45
CA LEU A 240 -18.19 2.70 16.29
C LEU A 240 -16.97 2.50 17.19
N GLY A 241 -16.56 3.53 17.92
CA GLY A 241 -15.38 3.53 18.79
C GLY A 241 -14.08 3.40 18.00
N TYR A 242 -13.98 4.02 16.83
CA TYR A 242 -12.76 4.03 16.03
C TYR A 242 -11.89 5.24 16.37
N ASP A 243 -10.65 5.00 16.77
CA ASP A 243 -9.59 5.99 16.95
C ASP A 243 -8.72 6.18 15.71
N PHE A 244 -8.94 5.35 14.67
CA PHE A 244 -8.17 5.32 13.42
C PHE A 244 -6.66 5.21 13.64
N ALA A 245 -6.26 4.57 14.74
CA ALA A 245 -4.91 4.09 14.93
C ALA A 245 -4.79 2.64 14.42
N LEU A 246 -3.59 2.28 14.00
CA LEU A 246 -3.29 0.92 13.59
C LEU A 246 -2.75 0.15 14.80
N TYR A 247 -3.58 -0.73 15.36
CA TYR A 247 -3.14 -1.69 16.37
C TYR A 247 -2.90 -3.03 15.71
N ILE A 248 -1.66 -3.49 15.77
CA ILE A 248 -1.30 -4.82 15.28
C ILE A 248 -0.96 -5.66 16.50
N ALA A 249 -1.86 -6.58 16.85
CA ALA A 249 -1.49 -7.55 17.85
C ALA A 249 -0.30 -8.40 17.34
N PRO A 250 0.69 -8.70 18.19
CA PRO A 250 1.94 -9.34 17.78
C PRO A 250 1.75 -10.65 17.00
N ARG A 251 0.67 -11.39 17.28
CA ARG A 251 0.31 -12.68 16.64
C ARG A 251 -0.76 -12.58 15.55
N GLN A 252 -1.35 -11.41 15.32
CA GLN A 252 -2.48 -11.27 14.40
C GLN A 252 -2.00 -11.20 12.95
N LYS A 253 -2.47 -12.12 12.09
CA LYS A 253 -2.24 -12.05 10.64
C LYS A 253 -2.78 -10.75 10.05
N PHE A 254 -2.19 -10.30 8.94
CA PHE A 254 -2.64 -9.11 8.22
C PHE A 254 -4.15 -9.19 7.94
N ASN A 255 -4.91 -8.20 8.41
CA ASN A 255 -6.32 -8.08 8.16
C ASN A 255 -6.62 -6.69 7.58
N ILE A 256 -7.34 -6.67 6.47
CA ILE A 256 -7.74 -5.43 5.79
C ILE A 256 -8.66 -4.60 6.70
N THR A 257 -9.47 -5.26 7.54
CA THR A 257 -10.43 -4.57 8.42
C THR A 257 -9.78 -3.88 9.61
N SER A 258 -8.48 -4.13 9.87
CA SER A 258 -7.73 -3.40 10.90
C SER A 258 -7.07 -2.12 10.38
N LEU A 259 -6.95 -1.95 9.06
CA LEU A 259 -6.31 -0.79 8.46
C LEU A 259 -7.13 0.50 8.72
N PRO A 260 -6.51 1.56 9.25
CA PRO A 260 -7.22 2.81 9.55
C PRO A 260 -7.73 3.51 8.29
N GLU A 261 -6.97 3.46 7.18
CA GLU A 261 -7.36 4.04 5.89
C GLU A 261 -8.59 3.32 5.33
N ALA A 262 -8.59 1.98 5.42
CA ALA A 262 -9.72 1.15 4.98
C ALA A 262 -10.96 1.38 5.84
N ARG A 263 -10.80 1.54 7.16
CA ARG A 263 -11.91 1.90 8.05
C ARG A 263 -12.49 3.26 7.72
N LEU A 264 -11.64 4.27 7.52
CA LEU A 264 -12.06 5.64 7.24
C LEU A 264 -12.85 5.74 5.93
N ILE A 265 -12.29 5.21 4.83
CA ILE A 265 -12.98 5.25 3.53
C ILE A 265 -14.27 4.41 3.55
N SER A 266 -14.28 3.29 4.29
CA SER A 266 -15.49 2.46 4.41
C SER A 266 -16.59 3.15 5.21
N CYS A 267 -16.25 3.86 6.29
CA CYS A 267 -17.21 4.72 7.00
C CYS A 267 -17.78 5.80 6.08
N LEU A 268 -16.93 6.46 5.28
CA LEU A 268 -17.38 7.45 4.30
C LEU A 268 -18.34 6.84 3.27
N VAL A 269 -17.99 5.67 2.70
CA VAL A 269 -18.85 4.96 1.74
C VAL A 269 -20.21 4.59 2.36
N ILE A 270 -20.24 4.16 3.63
CA ILE A 270 -21.49 3.87 4.34
C ILE A 270 -22.31 5.15 4.53
N CYS A 271 -21.69 6.26 4.92
CA CYS A 271 -22.37 7.56 5.03
C CYS A 271 -22.93 8.02 3.68
N VAL A 272 -22.18 7.85 2.59
CA VAL A 272 -22.67 8.10 1.23
C VAL A 272 -23.88 7.22 0.95
N LYS A 273 -23.82 5.91 1.20
CA LYS A 273 -24.97 5.01 0.99
C LYS A 273 -26.19 5.37 1.83
N LEU A 274 -26.01 5.95 3.01
CA LEU A 274 -27.11 6.33 3.91
C LEU A 274 -27.79 7.63 3.49
N ILE A 275 -27.01 8.64 3.08
CA ILE A 275 -27.50 9.99 2.75
C ILE A 275 -27.82 10.10 1.25
N PHE A 276 -26.94 9.58 0.40
CA PHE A 276 -27.00 9.60 -1.06
C PHE A 276 -26.96 8.18 -1.62
N PRO A 277 -28.06 7.43 -1.53
CA PRO A 277 -28.06 6.04 -1.94
C PRO A 277 -27.88 5.89 -3.47
N PHE A 278 -27.33 4.75 -3.90
CA PHE A 278 -27.04 4.44 -5.32
C PHE A 278 -28.21 3.77 -6.06
N ASP A 279 -29.38 3.70 -5.43
CA ASP A 279 -30.58 3.05 -5.99
C ASP A 279 -31.61 4.07 -6.48
N ASP A 280 -32.55 3.63 -7.30
CA ASP A 280 -33.61 4.47 -7.87
C ASP A 280 -34.79 4.69 -6.89
N SER A 281 -34.65 4.25 -5.63
CA SER A 281 -35.71 4.34 -4.62
C SER A 281 -35.82 5.77 -4.07
N LYS A 282 -37.00 6.38 -4.23
CA LYS A 282 -37.30 7.72 -3.68
C LYS A 282 -37.42 7.66 -2.15
N ARG A 283 -36.63 8.48 -1.45
CA ARG A 283 -36.66 8.64 0.01
C ARG A 283 -36.85 10.12 0.35
N HIS A 284 -37.64 10.41 1.38
CA HIS A 284 -37.97 11.79 1.76
C HIS A 284 -37.56 12.08 3.20
N PRO A 285 -36.74 13.13 3.43
CA PRO A 285 -36.37 13.57 4.78
C PRO A 285 -37.58 14.12 5.54
N ARG A 286 -37.46 14.24 6.87
CA ARG A 286 -38.53 14.85 7.69
C ARG A 286 -38.46 16.36 7.69
N SER A 287 -37.25 16.90 7.65
CA SER A 287 -36.98 18.33 7.61
C SER A 287 -36.06 18.70 6.45
N ALA A 288 -36.25 19.91 5.89
CA ALA A 288 -35.34 20.48 4.90
C ALA A 288 -33.93 20.77 5.46
N ALA A 289 -33.78 20.79 6.79
CA ALA A 289 -32.48 20.93 7.45
C ALA A 289 -31.66 19.62 7.49
N GLU A 290 -32.25 18.48 7.10
CA GLU A 290 -31.52 17.22 7.03
C GLU A 290 -30.60 17.17 5.82
N PRO A 291 -29.40 16.57 5.92
CA PRO A 291 -28.48 16.47 4.79
C PRO A 291 -29.07 15.66 3.62
N ALA A 292 -30.03 14.77 3.91
CA ALA A 292 -30.78 13.99 2.92
C ALA A 292 -31.86 14.80 2.16
N ALA A 293 -32.00 16.11 2.42
CA ALA A 293 -32.80 17.02 1.60
C ALA A 293 -32.13 17.37 0.25
N THR A 294 -30.90 16.89 0.04
CA THR A 294 -30.22 16.97 -1.24
C THR A 294 -30.04 15.56 -1.80
N ALA A 295 -30.11 15.42 -3.13
CA ALA A 295 -29.89 14.17 -3.85
C ALA A 295 -28.80 14.36 -4.91
N MET A 296 -27.87 13.40 -4.94
CA MET A 296 -26.76 13.40 -5.88
C MET A 296 -27.19 12.77 -7.21
N ASP A 297 -26.82 13.40 -8.33
CA ASP A 297 -27.01 12.83 -9.66
C ASP A 297 -25.81 11.92 -10.00
N TRP A 298 -25.91 10.65 -9.63
CA TRP A 298 -24.84 9.65 -9.84
C TRP A 298 -24.45 9.44 -11.31
N PRO A 299 -25.39 9.42 -12.29
CA PRO A 299 -25.04 9.45 -13.70
C PRO A 299 -24.18 10.65 -14.08
N ALA A 300 -24.59 11.87 -13.73
CA ALA A 300 -23.84 13.09 -14.03
C ALA A 300 -22.46 13.10 -13.34
N TRP A 301 -22.40 12.74 -12.06
CA TRP A 301 -21.17 12.56 -11.30
C TRP A 301 -20.21 11.59 -12.01
N SER A 302 -20.72 10.44 -12.46
CA SER A 302 -19.88 9.43 -13.13
C SER A 302 -19.37 9.88 -14.50
N GLY A 303 -20.12 10.75 -15.21
CA GLY A 303 -19.70 11.36 -16.47
C GLY A 303 -18.58 12.38 -16.24
N LEU A 304 -18.80 13.32 -15.33
CA LEU A 304 -17.85 14.40 -15.01
C LEU A 304 -16.52 13.87 -14.49
N ILE A 305 -16.52 12.85 -13.63
CA ILE A 305 -15.27 12.26 -13.13
C ILE A 305 -14.53 11.53 -14.24
N LYS A 306 -15.22 10.80 -15.12
CA LYS A 306 -14.57 10.14 -16.27
C LYS A 306 -13.92 11.16 -17.20
N GLU A 307 -14.58 12.29 -17.43
CA GLU A 307 -14.04 13.38 -18.24
C GLU A 307 -12.84 14.04 -17.57
N ALA A 308 -12.93 14.35 -16.28
CA ALA A 308 -11.80 14.87 -15.51
C ALA A 308 -10.60 13.91 -15.54
N ARG A 309 -10.82 12.60 -15.40
CA ARG A 309 -9.79 11.57 -15.53
C ARG A 309 -9.19 11.51 -16.93
N ALA A 310 -10.01 11.61 -17.97
CA ALA A 310 -9.51 11.65 -19.35
C ALA A 310 -8.67 12.92 -19.58
N ALA A 311 -9.08 14.05 -19.02
CA ALA A 311 -8.34 15.30 -19.11
C ALA A 311 -7.01 15.27 -18.33
N GLU A 312 -6.99 14.69 -17.12
CA GLU A 312 -5.75 14.45 -16.36
C GLU A 312 -4.75 13.59 -17.12
N ARG A 313 -5.25 12.61 -17.89
CA ARG A 313 -4.44 11.75 -18.76
C ARG A 313 -4.04 12.41 -20.08
N GLY A 314 -4.51 13.62 -20.41
CA GLY A 314 -4.22 14.24 -21.71
C GLY A 314 -5.00 13.64 -22.89
N GLY A 315 -6.11 12.96 -22.63
CA GLY A 315 -7.03 12.46 -23.65
C GLY A 315 -7.78 11.18 -23.26
N ARG A 316 -8.90 10.91 -23.93
CA ARG A 316 -9.70 9.68 -23.73
C ARG A 316 -9.01 8.41 -24.27
N HIS A 317 -8.11 8.57 -25.24
CA HIS A 317 -7.45 7.48 -25.95
C HIS A 317 -6.02 7.22 -25.46
N ARG A 318 -5.58 7.89 -24.40
CA ARG A 318 -4.25 7.68 -23.85
C ARG A 318 -4.28 6.53 -22.85
N TYR A 319 -3.44 5.51 -23.07
CA TYR A 319 -3.30 4.42 -22.13
C TYR A 319 -2.63 4.87 -20.83
N THR A 320 -3.09 4.31 -19.72
CA THR A 320 -2.39 4.36 -18.44
C THR A 320 -1.17 3.44 -18.47
N THR A 321 -0.16 3.72 -17.65
CA THR A 321 0.99 2.81 -17.47
C THR A 321 0.56 1.43 -16.99
N GLU A 322 -0.55 1.34 -16.24
CA GLU A 322 -1.15 0.05 -15.89
C GLU A 322 -1.70 -0.70 -17.09
N GLU A 323 -2.40 -0.03 -17.99
CA GLU A 323 -2.92 -0.63 -19.21
C GLU A 323 -1.75 -1.07 -20.08
N LEU A 324 -0.74 -0.22 -20.27
CA LEU A 324 0.47 -0.51 -21.05
C LEU A 324 1.27 -1.70 -20.50
N THR A 325 1.36 -1.84 -19.18
CA THR A 325 2.01 -3.00 -18.54
C THR A 325 1.18 -4.27 -18.61
N LYS A 326 -0.14 -4.18 -18.82
CA LYS A 326 -1.06 -5.32 -18.93
C LYS A 326 -1.38 -5.72 -20.37
N VAL A 327 -0.89 -4.98 -21.37
CA VAL A 327 -1.09 -5.28 -22.80
C VAL A 327 -0.66 -6.71 -23.11
N GLN A 328 -1.56 -7.49 -23.72
CA GLN A 328 -1.27 -8.84 -24.20
C GLN A 328 -1.00 -8.83 -25.71
N GLU A 329 -0.38 -9.91 -26.20
CA GLU A 329 -0.07 -10.10 -27.63
C GLU A 329 -1.29 -9.93 -28.54
N LYS A 330 -2.49 -10.31 -28.06
CA LYS A 330 -3.74 -10.20 -28.80
C LYS A 330 -4.21 -8.77 -28.97
N ASP A 331 -3.93 -7.92 -28.00
CA ASP A 331 -4.42 -6.53 -27.95
C ASP A 331 -3.69 -5.68 -28.99
N VAL A 332 -2.43 -6.02 -29.30
CA VAL A 332 -1.59 -5.35 -30.31
C VAL A 332 -2.28 -5.29 -31.67
N PHE A 333 -3.04 -6.31 -32.05
CA PHE A 333 -3.77 -6.32 -33.34
C PHE A 333 -4.96 -5.36 -33.38
N SER A 334 -5.44 -4.90 -32.22
CA SER A 334 -6.57 -3.96 -32.10
C SER A 334 -6.15 -2.52 -31.83
N MET A 335 -4.86 -2.28 -31.58
CA MET A 335 -4.32 -0.95 -31.28
C MET A 335 -4.26 -0.08 -32.54
N SER A 336 -4.63 1.18 -32.40
CA SER A 336 -4.41 2.21 -33.41
C SER A 336 -2.92 2.61 -33.50
N GLY A 337 -2.53 3.32 -34.57
CA GLY A 337 -1.14 3.76 -34.75
C GLY A 337 -0.63 4.60 -33.57
N ALA A 338 -1.39 5.60 -33.12
CA ALA A 338 -1.01 6.46 -32.00
C ALA A 338 -0.93 5.68 -30.66
N GLU A 339 -1.79 4.69 -30.48
CA GLU A 339 -1.77 3.79 -29.33
C GLU A 339 -0.52 2.90 -29.31
N LEU A 340 -0.08 2.45 -30.49
CA LEU A 340 1.14 1.68 -30.66
C LEU A 340 2.40 2.54 -30.44
N ASP A 341 2.41 3.77 -30.96
CA ASP A 341 3.49 4.74 -30.71
C ASP A 341 3.62 5.02 -29.21
N GLN A 342 2.50 5.21 -28.50
CA GLN A 342 2.50 5.38 -27.05
C GLN A 342 3.10 4.16 -26.32
N TYR A 343 2.80 2.95 -26.77
CA TYR A 343 3.36 1.73 -26.19
C TYR A 343 4.88 1.62 -26.42
N LEU A 344 5.36 2.00 -27.61
CA LEU A 344 6.78 2.03 -27.94
C LEU A 344 7.52 3.10 -27.13
N ASP A 345 6.94 4.29 -26.97
CA ASP A 345 7.49 5.37 -26.13
C ASP A 345 7.59 4.95 -24.66
N PHE A 346 6.55 4.30 -24.14
CA PHE A 346 6.57 3.73 -22.79
C PHE A 346 7.67 2.67 -22.64
N TYR A 347 7.87 1.82 -23.65
CA TYR A 347 8.92 0.81 -23.62
C TYR A 347 10.31 1.44 -23.64
N LEU A 348 10.52 2.47 -24.47
CA LEU A 348 11.74 3.24 -24.53
C LEU A 348 12.07 3.90 -23.19
N ALA A 349 11.11 4.60 -22.61
CA ALA A 349 11.31 5.32 -21.35
C ALA A 349 11.64 4.37 -20.19
N ASN A 350 10.96 3.22 -20.12
CA ASN A 350 11.07 2.31 -19.00
C ASN A 350 12.18 1.27 -19.17
N PHE A 351 12.26 0.58 -20.29
CA PHE A 351 13.06 -0.65 -20.43
C PHE A 351 14.37 -0.47 -21.22
N VAL A 352 14.53 0.59 -22.01
CA VAL A 352 15.76 0.80 -22.78
C VAL A 352 16.81 1.50 -21.91
N ASP A 353 17.93 0.82 -21.64
CA ASP A 353 19.06 1.40 -20.92
C ASP A 353 20.00 2.17 -21.87
N GLU A 354 19.91 3.50 -21.86
CA GLU A 354 20.82 4.38 -22.61
C GLU A 354 22.29 4.19 -22.20
N THR A 355 22.52 3.69 -20.98
CA THR A 355 23.87 3.46 -20.44
C THR A 355 24.66 2.39 -21.20
N HIS A 356 23.99 1.40 -21.79
CA HIS A 356 24.61 0.40 -22.66
C HIS A 356 24.88 0.92 -24.08
N ILE A 357 24.19 1.99 -24.50
CA ILE A 357 24.41 2.63 -25.81
C ILE A 357 25.66 3.52 -25.76
N GLN A 358 26.08 3.98 -24.58
CA GLN A 358 27.17 4.93 -24.39
C GLN A 358 28.48 4.31 -23.85
N THR A 359 28.54 2.99 -23.62
CA THR A 359 29.80 2.36 -23.22
C THR A 359 30.86 2.56 -24.30
N LYS A 360 32.04 3.06 -23.88
CA LYS A 360 33.13 3.47 -24.76
C LYS A 360 34.14 2.34 -24.90
N THR A 361 33.87 1.40 -25.80
CA THR A 361 34.86 0.43 -26.30
C THR A 361 35.00 0.59 -27.82
N SER A 362 36.13 0.20 -28.40
CA SER A 362 36.42 0.42 -29.84
C SER A 362 35.43 -0.28 -30.79
N ASP A 363 34.79 -1.36 -30.36
CA ASP A 363 33.73 -2.05 -31.12
C ASP A 363 32.36 -1.33 -31.04
N ASP A 364 32.16 -0.47 -30.03
CA ASP A 364 30.92 0.30 -29.84
C ASP A 364 30.80 1.46 -30.85
N ALA A 365 31.89 1.86 -31.53
CA ALA A 365 31.83 2.94 -32.52
C ALA A 365 30.98 2.57 -33.73
N PHE A 366 31.05 1.30 -34.18
CA PHE A 366 30.18 0.78 -35.23
C PHE A 366 28.73 0.68 -34.75
N GLN A 367 28.52 0.20 -33.52
CA GLN A 367 27.18 0.04 -32.96
C GLN A 367 26.50 1.39 -32.70
N ALA A 368 27.24 2.39 -32.20
CA ALA A 368 26.78 3.76 -32.06
C ALA A 368 26.51 4.41 -33.43
N ALA A 369 27.36 4.19 -34.44
CA ALA A 369 27.09 4.64 -35.80
C ALA A 369 25.82 4.00 -36.37
N MET A 370 25.59 2.72 -36.10
CA MET A 370 24.38 2.00 -36.51
C MET A 370 23.13 2.53 -35.79
N TYR A 371 23.17 2.80 -34.49
CA TYR A 371 22.05 3.43 -33.76
C TYR A 371 21.79 4.86 -34.24
N ASN A 372 22.83 5.61 -34.62
CA ASN A 372 22.68 6.95 -35.18
C ASN A 372 22.03 6.96 -36.58
N LEU A 373 22.05 5.84 -37.32
CA LEU A 373 21.29 5.72 -38.58
C LEU A 373 19.77 5.66 -38.34
N PHE A 374 19.34 5.25 -37.14
CA PHE A 374 17.94 5.10 -36.74
C PHE A 374 17.71 5.77 -35.37
N PRO A 375 17.77 7.11 -35.30
CA PRO A 375 17.62 7.81 -34.04
C PRO A 375 16.23 7.56 -33.47
N VAL A 376 16.18 7.02 -32.25
CA VAL A 376 14.94 6.85 -31.52
C VAL A 376 14.72 8.13 -30.70
N ALA A 377 14.09 9.12 -31.32
CA ALA A 377 13.68 10.33 -30.62
C ALA A 377 12.33 10.06 -29.95
N ALA A 378 12.25 10.28 -28.64
CA ALA A 378 10.96 10.39 -27.97
C ALA A 378 10.28 11.66 -28.50
N ASP A 379 9.03 11.53 -28.96
CA ASP A 379 8.29 12.68 -29.44
C ASP A 379 7.88 13.54 -28.23
N PRO A 380 8.38 14.80 -28.11
CA PRO A 380 8.10 15.64 -26.94
C PRO A 380 6.60 15.96 -26.81
N ASP A 381 5.84 15.89 -27.89
CA ASP A 381 4.39 16.12 -27.87
C ASP A 381 3.61 14.99 -27.17
N THR A 382 4.21 13.81 -27.01
CA THR A 382 3.58 12.68 -26.30
C THR A 382 3.72 12.82 -24.78
N GLN A 383 4.65 13.61 -24.25
CA GLN A 383 4.83 13.72 -22.80
C GLN A 383 3.75 14.59 -22.15
N PRO A 384 3.13 14.15 -21.02
CA PRO A 384 2.14 14.97 -20.34
C PRO A 384 2.83 16.24 -19.80
N GLN A 385 2.33 17.41 -20.19
CA GLN A 385 2.83 18.67 -19.63
C GLN A 385 2.69 18.64 -18.11
N ALA A 386 3.78 18.96 -17.40
CA ALA A 386 3.78 19.02 -15.95
C ALA A 386 2.91 20.18 -15.45
N ILE A 387 1.65 19.88 -15.15
CA ILE A 387 0.71 20.84 -14.55
C ILE A 387 1.19 21.15 -13.11
N SER A 388 1.28 22.44 -12.76
CA SER A 388 1.66 22.88 -11.42
C SER A 388 0.65 22.40 -10.35
N ALA A 389 1.10 22.30 -9.10
CA ALA A 389 0.22 21.87 -7.99
C ALA A 389 -1.02 22.77 -7.85
N ASP A 390 -0.87 24.08 -8.06
CA ASP A 390 -1.96 25.06 -7.97
C ASP A 390 -3.01 24.87 -9.06
N GLN A 391 -2.56 24.64 -10.31
CA GLN A 391 -3.47 24.35 -11.42
C GLN A 391 -4.22 23.03 -11.22
N ARG A 392 -3.56 22.00 -10.65
CA ARG A 392 -4.24 20.75 -10.28
C ARG A 392 -5.29 20.99 -9.19
N HIS A 393 -5.00 21.86 -8.23
CA HIS A 393 -5.94 22.22 -7.17
C HIS A 393 -7.17 22.93 -7.74
N GLU A 394 -6.96 23.92 -8.62
CA GLU A 394 -8.03 24.68 -9.26
C GLU A 394 -8.96 23.79 -10.11
N LYS A 395 -8.40 22.92 -10.95
CA LYS A 395 -9.19 21.94 -11.73
C LYS A 395 -10.05 21.02 -10.86
N LYS A 396 -9.53 20.60 -9.70
CA LYS A 396 -10.30 19.80 -8.74
C LYS A 396 -11.45 20.61 -8.15
N LEU A 397 -11.23 21.89 -7.82
CA LEU A 397 -12.31 22.76 -7.34
C LEU A 397 -13.37 23.02 -8.40
N GLU A 398 -12.99 23.17 -9.67
CA GLU A 398 -13.93 23.27 -10.79
C GLU A 398 -14.78 22.02 -10.94
N LEU A 399 -14.17 20.84 -10.82
CA LEU A 399 -14.89 19.56 -10.82
C LEU A 399 -15.91 19.49 -9.68
N VAL A 400 -15.51 19.87 -8.46
CA VAL A 400 -16.42 19.92 -7.29
C VAL A 400 -17.60 20.85 -7.57
N ARG A 401 -17.36 22.05 -8.10
CA ARG A 401 -18.42 23.01 -8.45
C ARG A 401 -19.35 22.43 -9.53
N ALA A 402 -18.79 21.80 -10.57
CA ALA A 402 -19.56 21.20 -11.64
C ALA A 402 -20.47 20.08 -11.13
N VAL A 403 -19.95 19.19 -10.28
CA VAL A 403 -20.74 18.12 -9.64
C VAL A 403 -21.82 18.71 -8.74
N HIS A 404 -21.48 19.69 -7.90
CA HIS A 404 -22.44 20.27 -6.96
C HIS A 404 -23.59 21.01 -7.66
N ASN A 405 -23.34 21.59 -8.84
CA ASN A 405 -24.39 22.20 -9.65
C ASN A 405 -25.41 21.17 -10.21
N THR A 406 -25.08 19.88 -10.20
CA THR A 406 -26.00 18.81 -10.65
C THR A 406 -26.87 18.24 -9.51
N ILE A 407 -26.61 18.64 -8.27
CA ILE A 407 -27.35 18.18 -7.09
C ILE A 407 -28.80 18.69 -7.16
N LYS A 408 -29.74 17.81 -6.84
CA LYS A 408 -31.17 18.09 -6.86
C LYS A 408 -31.71 18.21 -5.44
N GLU A 409 -32.70 19.09 -5.25
CA GLU A 409 -33.41 19.20 -3.98
C GLU A 409 -34.47 18.09 -3.86
N VAL A 410 -34.58 17.53 -2.66
CA VAL A 410 -35.59 16.54 -2.28
C VAL A 410 -36.55 17.16 -1.29
N ASN A 411 -37.82 17.21 -1.66
CA ASN A 411 -38.86 17.76 -0.80
C ASN A 411 -38.99 16.96 0.50
N ALA A 412 -38.94 17.67 1.62
CA ALA A 412 -39.24 17.13 2.94
C ALA A 412 -40.73 16.84 3.06
N VAL A 413 -41.06 15.68 3.65
CA VAL A 413 -42.44 15.24 3.87
C VAL A 413 -42.62 14.98 5.36
N ALA A 414 -43.56 15.69 5.98
CA ALA A 414 -43.89 15.53 7.39
C ALA A 414 -44.43 14.12 7.69
N ASP A 415 -44.46 13.72 8.97
CA ASP A 415 -45.05 12.45 9.37
C ASP A 415 -46.59 12.59 9.33
N ASP A 416 -47.20 12.29 8.18
CA ASP A 416 -48.65 12.05 8.06
C ASP A 416 -48.91 10.53 8.17
N GLU A 417 -49.87 10.12 9.00
CA GLU A 417 -50.09 8.70 9.38
C GLU A 417 -50.50 7.77 8.22
N ASP A 418 -50.90 8.33 7.06
CA ASP A 418 -51.52 7.58 5.96
C ASP A 418 -50.62 7.29 4.74
N VAL A 419 -49.35 7.75 4.72
CA VAL A 419 -48.45 7.52 3.57
C VAL A 419 -47.22 6.72 4.00
N ASN A 420 -47.04 5.54 3.38
CA ASN A 420 -45.84 4.71 3.55
C ASN A 420 -44.61 5.34 2.88
N VAL A 421 -44.09 6.43 3.47
CA VAL A 421 -42.95 7.19 2.98
C VAL A 421 -41.65 6.53 3.43
N LEU A 422 -40.77 6.19 2.48
CA LEU A 422 -39.44 5.69 2.81
C LEU A 422 -38.57 6.85 3.32
N ARG A 423 -38.01 6.69 4.51
CA ARG A 423 -37.09 7.64 5.12
C ARG A 423 -35.64 7.40 4.65
N PRO A 424 -34.76 8.43 4.69
CA PRO A 424 -33.33 8.26 4.46
C PRO A 424 -32.76 7.13 5.35
N GLY A 425 -31.93 6.27 4.77
CA GLY A 425 -31.42 5.06 5.43
C GLY A 425 -32.40 3.89 5.55
N ALA A 426 -33.68 4.03 5.19
CA ALA A 426 -34.61 2.90 5.09
C ALA A 426 -34.26 2.03 3.87
N ARG A 427 -34.43 0.70 4.01
CA ARG A 427 -34.07 -0.31 2.98
C ARG A 427 -32.64 -0.10 2.46
N TYR A 428 -31.68 -0.16 3.37
CA TYR A 428 -30.27 -0.03 3.05
C TYR A 428 -29.79 -1.22 2.18
N PRO A 429 -29.24 -0.99 0.98
CA PRO A 429 -28.74 -2.06 0.13
C PRO A 429 -27.37 -2.56 0.61
N GLU A 430 -27.25 -3.86 0.88
CA GLU A 430 -25.97 -4.51 1.20
C GLU A 430 -25.37 -5.15 -0.05
N TYR A 431 -24.19 -4.69 -0.45
CA TYR A 431 -23.47 -5.23 -1.61
C TYR A 431 -22.41 -6.22 -1.13
N THR A 432 -22.56 -7.49 -1.52
CA THR A 432 -21.67 -8.55 -1.06
C THR A 432 -20.44 -8.73 -1.94
N ASN A 433 -20.61 -8.66 -3.26
CA ASN A 433 -19.57 -8.90 -4.25
C ASN A 433 -19.53 -7.75 -5.26
N GLU A 434 -18.39 -7.58 -5.93
CA GLU A 434 -18.17 -6.58 -6.98
C GLU A 434 -19.24 -6.63 -8.08
N HIS A 435 -19.71 -7.83 -8.43
CA HIS A 435 -20.67 -8.07 -9.51
C HIS A 435 -22.09 -7.62 -9.16
N ASN A 436 -22.38 -7.45 -7.86
CA ASN A 436 -23.70 -7.05 -7.38
C ASN A 436 -23.83 -5.52 -7.27
N LEU A 437 -22.77 -4.76 -7.56
CA LEU A 437 -22.81 -3.30 -7.50
C LEU A 437 -23.49 -2.75 -8.77
N PRO A 438 -24.45 -1.81 -8.63
CA PRO A 438 -24.92 -1.03 -9.76
C PRO A 438 -23.76 -0.34 -10.51
N PRO A 439 -23.88 -0.08 -11.82
CA PRO A 439 -22.79 0.49 -12.62
C PRO A 439 -22.19 1.78 -12.04
N HIS A 440 -23.04 2.68 -11.53
CA HIS A 440 -22.58 3.94 -10.92
C HIS A 440 -21.92 3.71 -9.55
N ALA A 441 -22.44 2.77 -8.76
CA ALA A 441 -21.82 2.38 -7.49
C ALA A 441 -20.46 1.73 -7.71
N ALA A 442 -20.33 0.86 -8.72
CA ALA A 442 -19.05 0.24 -9.08
C ALA A 442 -17.98 1.29 -9.40
N ARG A 443 -18.34 2.32 -10.18
CA ARG A 443 -17.44 3.46 -10.47
C ARG A 443 -17.08 4.26 -9.23
N PHE A 444 -18.04 4.50 -8.34
CA PHE A 444 -17.76 5.17 -7.07
C PHE A 444 -16.77 4.38 -6.21
N TYR A 445 -16.99 3.07 -6.07
CA TYR A 445 -16.10 2.18 -5.32
C TYR A 445 -14.71 2.08 -5.97
N GLU A 446 -14.62 2.05 -7.29
CA GLU A 446 -13.36 2.05 -8.04
C GLU A 446 -12.54 3.32 -7.72
N GLU A 447 -13.15 4.50 -7.80
CA GLU A 447 -12.47 5.77 -7.48
C GLU A 447 -12.12 5.90 -5.99
N ALA A 448 -13.03 5.50 -5.09
CA ALA A 448 -12.78 5.50 -3.66
C ALA A 448 -11.63 4.54 -3.27
N ALA A 449 -11.57 3.36 -3.90
CA ALA A 449 -10.51 2.38 -3.70
C ALA A 449 -9.17 2.93 -4.21
N ARG A 450 -9.15 3.54 -5.40
CA ARG A 450 -7.96 4.17 -5.99
C ARG A 450 -7.37 5.26 -5.10
N ILE A 451 -8.19 6.20 -4.62
CA ILE A 451 -7.72 7.33 -3.79
C ILE A 451 -7.25 6.86 -2.41
N SER A 452 -7.91 5.84 -1.83
CA SER A 452 -7.52 5.31 -0.52
C SER A 452 -6.35 4.31 -0.57
N GLY A 453 -6.01 3.80 -1.76
CA GLY A 453 -4.95 2.79 -1.94
C GLY A 453 -5.40 1.37 -1.66
N LEU A 454 -6.66 1.06 -1.94
CA LEU A 454 -7.24 -0.28 -1.80
C LEU A 454 -7.55 -0.86 -3.17
N THR A 455 -7.61 -2.19 -3.26
CA THR A 455 -8.29 -2.82 -4.40
C THR A 455 -9.80 -2.80 -4.18
N MET A 456 -10.58 -2.93 -5.26
CA MET A 456 -12.05 -2.95 -5.19
C MET A 456 -12.55 -4.05 -4.23
N ASP A 457 -12.01 -5.27 -4.34
CA ASP A 457 -12.28 -6.39 -3.42
C ASP A 457 -11.98 -6.03 -1.94
N MET A 458 -10.85 -5.37 -1.67
CA MET A 458 -10.48 -4.97 -0.31
C MET A 458 -11.50 -3.98 0.28
N LEU A 459 -11.94 -3.00 -0.52
CA LEU A 459 -12.92 -2.01 -0.10
C LEU A 459 -14.28 -2.63 0.17
N VAL A 460 -14.80 -3.46 -0.75
CA VAL A 460 -16.10 -4.13 -0.58
C VAL A 460 -16.11 -5.01 0.67
N ARG A 461 -15.03 -5.76 0.91
CA ARG A 461 -14.89 -6.58 2.14
C ARG A 461 -14.87 -5.73 3.41
N CYS A 462 -14.18 -4.59 3.39
CA CYS A 462 -14.08 -3.72 4.56
C CYS A 462 -15.43 -3.04 4.86
N VAL A 463 -16.12 -2.51 3.85
CA VAL A 463 -17.46 -1.94 3.97
C VAL A 463 -18.41 -2.97 4.58
N ARG A 464 -18.46 -4.18 4.03
CA ARG A 464 -19.31 -5.27 4.55
C ARG A 464 -18.99 -5.63 6.00
N HIS A 465 -17.71 -5.59 6.38
CA HIS A 465 -17.32 -5.84 7.77
C HIS A 465 -17.88 -4.79 8.73
N ILE A 466 -17.82 -3.51 8.35
CA ILE A 466 -18.36 -2.41 9.16
C ILE A 466 -19.89 -2.44 9.18
N GLU A 467 -20.56 -2.73 8.06
CA GLU A 467 -22.02 -2.90 8.00
C GLU A 467 -22.49 -3.98 8.97
N ARG A 468 -21.86 -5.15 8.98
CA ARG A 468 -22.16 -6.21 9.95
C ARG A 468 -21.91 -5.78 11.39
N LYS A 469 -20.86 -4.98 11.65
CA LYS A 469 -20.59 -4.44 12.98
C LYS A 469 -21.73 -3.51 13.42
N ILE A 470 -22.18 -2.61 12.55
CA ILE A 470 -23.34 -1.73 12.80
C ILE A 470 -24.59 -2.55 13.08
N ALA A 471 -24.91 -3.56 12.25
CA ALA A 471 -26.07 -4.42 12.44
C ALA A 471 -26.05 -5.17 13.78
N ARG A 472 -24.87 -5.66 14.21
CA ARG A 472 -24.67 -6.30 15.51
C ARG A 472 -24.90 -5.34 16.67
N GLU A 473 -24.36 -4.13 16.60
CA GLU A 473 -24.55 -3.11 17.64
C GLU A 473 -26.02 -2.64 17.74
N GLN A 474 -26.71 -2.52 16.61
CA GLN A 474 -28.15 -2.25 16.59
C GLN A 474 -28.96 -3.40 17.20
N GLY A 475 -28.60 -4.66 16.90
CA GLY A 475 -29.23 -5.84 17.49
C GLY A 475 -29.02 -5.94 19.00
N ARG A 476 -27.83 -5.57 19.50
CA ARG A 476 -27.54 -5.49 20.94
C ARG A 476 -28.41 -4.45 21.64
N ARG A 477 -28.54 -3.25 21.07
CA ARG A 477 -29.38 -2.18 21.64
C ARG A 477 -30.87 -2.49 21.66
N LYS A 478 -31.34 -3.35 20.75
CA LYS A 478 -32.76 -3.78 20.70
C LYS A 478 -33.07 -4.91 21.67
N ARG A 479 -32.07 -5.62 22.22
CA ARG A 479 -32.32 -6.58 23.31
C ARG A 479 -32.44 -5.80 24.62
N PRO A 480 -33.58 -5.85 25.33
CA PRO A 480 -33.65 -5.28 26.66
C PRO A 480 -32.61 -5.99 27.55
N GLU A 481 -31.93 -5.24 28.41
CA GLU A 481 -31.05 -5.83 29.43
C GLU A 481 -31.85 -6.90 30.19
N PRO A 482 -31.30 -8.11 30.40
CA PRO A 482 -31.95 -9.07 31.26
C PRO A 482 -32.05 -8.44 32.65
N GLN A 483 -33.28 -8.18 33.09
CA GLN A 483 -33.57 -7.76 34.46
C GLN A 483 -32.82 -8.70 35.40
N GLY A 484 -31.97 -8.11 36.24
CA GLY A 484 -31.21 -8.84 37.25
C GLY A 484 -32.14 -9.77 38.01
N VAL A 485 -31.81 -11.06 38.01
CA VAL A 485 -32.43 -12.01 38.92
C VAL A 485 -32.09 -11.52 40.32
N ASN A 486 -33.12 -11.10 41.05
CA ASN A 486 -33.04 -10.78 42.47
C ASN A 486 -32.40 -11.96 43.21
N GLU A 487 -31.19 -11.80 43.72
CA GLU A 487 -30.70 -12.57 44.85
C GLU A 487 -31.44 -12.10 46.10
N GLU A 488 -32.68 -12.59 46.28
CA GLU A 488 -33.33 -12.59 47.58
C GLU A 488 -32.70 -13.69 48.44
N ARG A 489 -31.70 -13.23 49.20
CA ARG A 489 -31.41 -13.58 50.59
C ARG A 489 -32.50 -14.45 51.26
N VAL A 490 -32.20 -15.73 51.49
CA VAL A 490 -32.87 -16.55 52.50
C VAL A 490 -31.84 -16.91 53.57
N GLU A 491 -31.70 -16.03 54.56
CA GLU A 491 -31.09 -16.36 55.84
C GLU A 491 -32.21 -16.66 56.85
N GLY A 492 -32.19 -17.88 57.37
CA GLY A 492 -32.57 -18.22 58.74
C GLY A 492 -33.99 -18.73 58.96
N VAL A 493 -34.11 -19.98 59.47
CA VAL A 493 -34.73 -20.31 60.78
C VAL A 493 -34.30 -21.74 61.20
N GLU A 494 -33.56 -21.80 62.31
CA GLU A 494 -33.53 -22.78 63.42
C GLU A 494 -33.29 -24.28 63.13
N ALA A 495 -32.16 -24.85 63.55
CA ALA A 495 -31.80 -25.28 64.92
C ALA A 495 -32.53 -26.55 65.38
N GLU A 496 -31.81 -27.69 65.42
CA GLU A 496 -31.72 -28.59 66.59
C GLU A 496 -31.05 -29.94 66.23
N ARG A 497 -30.31 -30.45 67.22
CA ARG A 497 -29.77 -31.83 67.39
C ARG A 497 -28.50 -32.18 66.61
N MET A 498 -27.55 -32.91 67.16
CA MET A 498 -27.12 -33.25 68.52
C MET A 498 -25.91 -34.15 68.25
N ASP A 499 -24.79 -33.90 68.94
CA ASP A 499 -23.86 -34.89 69.48
C ASP A 499 -23.21 -35.99 68.60
N ALA A 500 -21.93 -36.18 68.94
CA ALA A 500 -21.15 -37.42 68.97
C ALA A 500 -20.32 -37.77 67.73
N ASP A 501 -19.00 -37.51 67.87
CA ASP A 501 -17.97 -38.56 67.93
C ASP A 501 -18.26 -39.86 67.17
N ASN A 502 -17.46 -40.16 66.14
CA ASN A 502 -16.43 -41.20 66.26
C ASN A 502 -15.56 -41.29 64.98
N ASP A 503 -14.25 -41.32 65.22
CA ASP A 503 -13.14 -41.92 64.45
C ASP A 503 -12.93 -41.63 62.96
#